data_AF-A0A8S0H6P9-F1
#
_entry.id   AF-A0A8S0H6P9-F1
#
_cell.length_a   1.000
_cell.length_b   1.000
_cell.length_c   1.000
_cell.angle_alpha   90.00
_cell.angle_beta   90.00
_cell.angle_gamma   90.00
#
_symmetry.space_group_name_H-M   'P 1'
#
loop_
_entity.id
_entity.type
_entity.pdbx_description
1 polymer ?
#
loop_
_entity_poly.entity_id
_entity_poly.type
_entity_poly.pdbx_seq_one_letter_code
_entity_poly.pdbx_strand_id
1 'polypeptide(L)'
;MPEEIKLIQPAPVDRDEYGMFQHPDLPDFEEGDGEKCKAWVAQQGLQLFMISLESDALEEIADRYFQSDEPHRGYWEPGKPEGDGWFCLAIHDTDDGRWSVADPRMPEPNEKLTCVIESLDGTWHRPFTTLELAALQSLVEPEEWLELDGLSDQAWRERIGNAVPPAAAEAIAQVIGTTLLLAEAGETFLLSNMPVWVQSVAIALSVAKQQNQ
;
A
#
# COMPACT_ATOMS: atom_id res chain seq x y z
N MET A 1 37.25 -9.48 -39.76
CA MET A 1 37.79 -10.42 -38.77
C MET A 1 36.79 -10.44 -37.64
N PRO A 2 36.17 -11.57 -37.27
CA PRO A 2 35.33 -11.59 -36.08
C PRO A 2 36.25 -11.36 -34.89
N GLU A 3 35.98 -10.31 -34.10
CA GLU A 3 36.70 -10.07 -32.86
C GLU A 3 36.45 -11.26 -31.94
N GLU A 4 37.52 -11.93 -31.50
CA GLU A 4 37.42 -13.00 -30.51
C GLU A 4 36.82 -12.40 -29.23
N ILE A 5 35.58 -12.80 -28.92
CA ILE A 5 34.92 -12.39 -27.67
C ILE A 5 35.69 -13.07 -26.54
N LYS A 6 36.49 -12.29 -25.81
CA LYS A 6 37.17 -12.75 -24.61
C LYS A 6 36.11 -13.02 -23.54
N LEU A 7 35.92 -14.29 -23.20
CA LEU A 7 34.99 -14.72 -22.17
C LEU A 7 35.48 -14.26 -20.79
N ILE A 8 34.57 -13.70 -19.99
CA ILE A 8 34.83 -13.32 -18.60
C ILE A 8 35.37 -14.52 -17.80
N GLN A 9 36.32 -14.27 -16.91
CA GLN A 9 36.90 -15.28 -16.01
C GLN A 9 36.64 -14.87 -14.56
N PRO A 10 36.61 -15.79 -13.60
CA PRO A 10 36.44 -15.46 -12.19
C PRO A 10 37.55 -14.50 -11.69
N ALA A 11 37.15 -13.38 -11.10
CA ALA A 11 38.05 -12.42 -10.45
C ALA A 11 37.93 -12.48 -8.91
N PRO A 12 38.98 -12.09 -8.16
CA PRO A 12 38.87 -11.88 -6.72
C PRO A 12 37.85 -10.77 -6.41
N VAL A 13 37.04 -10.99 -5.37
CA VAL A 13 35.99 -10.06 -4.93
C VAL A 13 36.59 -9.07 -3.93
N ASP A 14 37.23 -8.03 -4.44
CA ASP A 14 37.75 -6.92 -3.64
C ASP A 14 36.68 -5.84 -3.50
N ARG A 15 36.03 -5.77 -2.34
CA ARG A 15 34.94 -4.81 -2.06
C ARG A 15 35.48 -3.43 -1.74
N ASP A 16 34.69 -2.42 -2.10
CA ASP A 16 34.98 -1.03 -1.74
C ASP A 16 34.55 -0.65 -0.32
N GLU A 17 34.75 0.62 0.06
CA GLU A 17 34.40 1.18 1.38
C GLU A 17 32.91 1.06 1.74
N TYR A 18 32.04 0.88 0.75
CA TYR A 18 30.59 0.71 0.93
C TYR A 18 30.16 -0.77 0.91
N GLY A 19 31.12 -1.70 0.70
CA GLY A 19 30.86 -3.13 0.59
C GLY A 19 30.35 -3.56 -0.79
N MET A 20 30.50 -2.70 -1.79
CA MET A 20 30.08 -2.92 -3.17
C MET A 20 31.20 -3.60 -3.94
N PHE A 21 30.85 -4.27 -5.04
CA PHE A 21 31.83 -4.92 -5.91
C PHE A 21 31.32 -4.88 -7.35
N GLN A 22 32.22 -4.62 -8.29
CA GLN A 22 31.95 -4.75 -9.71
C GLN A 22 33.10 -5.51 -10.36
N HIS A 23 32.77 -6.53 -11.14
CA HIS A 23 33.79 -7.29 -11.83
C HIS A 23 34.57 -6.40 -12.83
N PRO A 24 35.92 -6.44 -12.88
CA PRO A 24 36.71 -5.55 -13.74
C PRO A 24 36.40 -5.64 -15.25
N ASP A 25 36.02 -6.83 -15.71
CA ASP A 25 35.61 -7.09 -17.10
C ASP A 25 34.09 -6.87 -17.35
N LEU A 26 33.31 -6.47 -16.34
CA LEU A 26 31.89 -6.12 -16.51
C LEU A 26 31.81 -4.70 -17.07
N PRO A 27 31.17 -4.47 -18.24
CA PRO A 27 30.93 -3.14 -18.75
C PRO A 27 30.12 -2.29 -17.77
N ASP A 28 30.34 -0.99 -17.79
CA ASP A 28 29.52 -0.04 -17.03
C ASP A 28 28.16 0.09 -17.72
N PHE A 29 27.08 -0.19 -17.00
CA PHE A 29 25.71 -0.12 -17.49
C PHE A 29 24.97 0.96 -16.69
N GLU A 30 24.30 1.88 -17.39
CA GLU A 30 23.52 2.92 -16.74
C GLU A 30 22.16 2.39 -16.25
N GLU A 31 21.54 3.14 -15.33
CA GLU A 31 20.19 2.86 -14.86
C GLU A 31 19.19 2.84 -16.05
N GLY A 32 18.50 1.70 -16.23
CA GLY A 32 17.61 1.46 -17.38
C GLY A 32 18.21 0.62 -18.52
N ASP A 33 19.51 0.31 -18.49
CA ASP A 33 20.18 -0.53 -19.50
C ASP A 33 20.04 -2.06 -19.27
N GLY A 34 19.00 -2.47 -18.54
CA GLY A 34 18.78 -3.87 -18.17
C GLY A 34 18.75 -4.84 -19.36
N GLU A 35 18.24 -4.42 -20.52
CA GLU A 35 18.26 -5.24 -21.74
C GLU A 35 19.66 -5.38 -22.35
N LYS A 36 20.49 -4.34 -22.29
CA LYS A 36 21.89 -4.40 -22.77
C LYS A 36 22.73 -5.31 -21.88
N CYS A 37 22.51 -5.25 -20.57
CA CYS A 37 23.15 -6.16 -19.61
C CYS A 37 22.77 -7.63 -19.91
N LYS A 38 21.47 -7.91 -20.09
CA LYS A 38 20.99 -9.26 -20.48
C LYS A 38 21.60 -9.74 -21.80
N ALA A 39 21.70 -8.88 -22.81
CA ALA A 39 22.31 -9.21 -24.09
C ALA A 39 23.81 -9.53 -23.96
N TRP A 40 24.53 -8.75 -23.15
CA TRP A 40 25.95 -9.01 -22.87
C TRP A 40 26.16 -10.33 -22.13
N VAL A 41 25.37 -10.61 -21.10
CA VAL A 41 25.39 -11.88 -20.36
C VAL A 41 25.17 -13.07 -21.29
N ALA A 42 24.18 -12.98 -22.19
CA ALA A 42 23.90 -14.00 -23.18
C ALA A 42 25.08 -14.18 -24.17
N GLN A 43 25.74 -13.08 -24.56
CA GLN A 43 26.94 -13.11 -25.40
C GLN A 43 28.14 -13.78 -24.69
N GLN A 44 28.25 -13.60 -23.38
CA GLN A 44 29.26 -14.24 -22.54
C GLN A 44 28.92 -15.70 -22.18
N GLY A 45 27.70 -16.17 -22.50
CA GLY A 45 27.25 -17.53 -22.19
C GLY A 45 27.05 -17.81 -20.69
N LEU A 46 26.82 -16.76 -19.89
CA LEU A 46 26.68 -16.88 -18.44
C LEU A 46 25.24 -17.17 -18.02
N GLN A 47 25.08 -17.88 -16.92
CA GLN A 47 23.83 -17.92 -16.16
C GLN A 47 23.90 -16.89 -15.04
N LEU A 48 22.85 -16.08 -14.90
CA LEU A 48 22.74 -15.12 -13.80
C LEU A 48 21.84 -15.67 -12.71
N PHE A 49 22.31 -15.56 -11.47
CA PHE A 49 21.52 -15.76 -10.28
C PHE A 49 21.64 -14.50 -9.42
N MET A 50 20.50 -13.89 -9.10
CA MET A 50 20.42 -12.67 -8.31
C MET A 50 19.83 -13.01 -6.96
N ILE A 51 20.44 -12.49 -5.89
CA ILE A 51 20.01 -12.67 -4.52
C ILE A 51 20.05 -11.31 -3.85
N SER A 52 18.99 -10.98 -3.10
CA SER A 52 18.96 -9.77 -2.30
C SER A 52 19.36 -10.09 -0.86
N LEU A 53 20.02 -9.14 -0.20
CA LEU A 53 20.37 -9.24 1.21
C LEU A 53 19.14 -9.55 2.07
N GLU A 54 17.97 -8.98 1.75
CA GLU A 54 16.69 -9.27 2.43
C GLU A 54 16.25 -10.73 2.34
N SER A 55 16.61 -11.43 1.27
CA SER A 55 16.16 -12.81 1.00
C SER A 55 17.16 -13.87 1.42
N ASP A 56 18.44 -13.53 1.44
CA ASP A 56 19.56 -14.43 1.69
C ASP A 56 20.14 -14.31 3.09
N ALA A 57 20.16 -13.09 3.63
CA ALA A 57 20.77 -12.85 4.92
C ALA A 57 19.90 -13.39 6.06
N LEU A 58 20.56 -13.80 7.14
CA LEU A 58 19.89 -14.07 8.41
C LEU A 58 19.14 -12.81 8.86
N GLU A 59 17.98 -12.99 9.50
CA GLU A 59 17.10 -11.92 9.95
C GLU A 59 17.86 -10.85 10.77
N GLU A 60 18.83 -11.25 11.59
CA GLU A 60 19.70 -10.36 12.37
C GLU A 60 20.60 -9.44 11.51
N ILE A 61 21.04 -9.91 10.34
CA ILE A 61 21.88 -9.16 9.40
C ILE A 61 21.01 -8.19 8.59
N ALA A 62 19.81 -8.62 8.19
CA ALA A 62 18.83 -7.77 7.54
C ALA A 62 18.38 -6.65 8.49
N ASP A 63 18.01 -6.96 9.74
CA ASP A 63 17.62 -5.99 10.76
C ASP A 63 18.74 -4.98 11.05
N ARG A 64 19.98 -5.44 11.16
CA ARG A 64 21.13 -4.55 11.33
C ARG A 64 21.28 -3.61 10.15
N TYR A 65 21.08 -4.08 8.92
CA TYR A 65 21.16 -3.24 7.73
C TYR A 65 20.05 -2.18 7.70
N PHE A 66 18.81 -2.52 8.09
CA PHE A 66 17.68 -1.59 8.09
C PHE A 66 17.64 -0.60 9.27
N GLN A 67 18.20 -0.98 10.42
CA GLN A 67 18.19 -0.15 11.64
C GLN A 67 19.46 0.70 11.79
N SER A 68 20.46 0.47 10.94
CA SER A 68 21.74 1.18 10.94
C SER A 68 21.67 2.36 9.97
N ASP A 69 22.04 3.55 10.44
CA ASP A 69 22.31 4.71 9.57
C ASP A 69 23.63 4.55 8.75
N GLU A 70 24.32 3.41 8.87
CA GLU A 70 25.54 3.12 8.13
C GLU A 70 25.26 2.24 6.90
N PRO A 71 25.48 2.73 5.67
CA PRO A 71 25.22 2.02 4.41
C PRO A 71 26.30 0.98 4.08
N HIS A 72 26.92 0.36 5.08
CA HIS A 72 28.05 -0.55 4.91
C HIS A 72 27.55 -2.00 4.87
N ARG A 73 27.77 -2.73 3.76
CA ARG A 73 27.34 -4.14 3.56
C ARG A 73 28.46 -5.17 3.54
N GLY A 74 29.66 -4.78 3.94
CA GLY A 74 30.85 -5.66 3.94
C GLY A 74 30.76 -6.91 4.84
N TYR A 75 29.74 -7.02 5.70
CA TYR A 75 29.52 -8.18 6.57
C TYR A 75 28.61 -9.26 5.96
N TRP A 76 27.99 -9.04 4.80
CA TRP A 76 27.18 -10.04 4.10
C TRP A 76 28.00 -10.75 3.03
N GLU A 77 28.10 -12.07 3.08
CA GLU A 77 28.63 -12.90 1.99
C GLU A 77 27.44 -13.49 1.20
N PRO A 78 27.21 -13.07 -0.06
CA PRO A 78 26.12 -13.61 -0.87
C PRO A 78 26.22 -15.13 -0.99
N GLY A 79 25.10 -15.81 -0.78
CA GLY A 79 24.96 -17.23 -1.04
C GLY A 79 25.41 -17.61 -2.46
N LYS A 80 25.90 -18.84 -2.63
CA LYS A 80 26.17 -19.41 -3.96
C LYS A 80 25.08 -20.43 -4.29
N PRO A 81 24.49 -20.40 -5.49
CA PRO A 81 23.57 -21.44 -5.92
C PRO A 81 24.30 -22.79 -6.03
N GLU A 82 23.55 -23.90 -5.97
CA GLU A 82 24.12 -25.24 -6.11
C GLU A 82 24.78 -25.41 -7.49
N GLY A 83 26.03 -25.89 -7.51
CA GLY A 83 26.80 -26.15 -8.73
C GLY A 83 28.23 -25.61 -8.67
N ASP A 84 29.06 -26.04 -9.62
CA ASP A 84 30.45 -25.60 -9.76
C ASP A 84 30.55 -24.48 -10.82
N GLY A 85 31.47 -23.52 -10.62
CA GLY A 85 31.76 -22.46 -11.59
C GLY A 85 31.10 -21.10 -11.34
N TRP A 86 30.34 -20.96 -10.25
CA TRP A 86 29.74 -19.68 -9.85
C TRP A 86 30.78 -18.72 -9.28
N PHE A 87 30.78 -17.48 -9.78
CA PHE A 87 31.59 -16.38 -9.26
C PHE A 87 30.71 -15.13 -9.11
N CYS A 88 31.14 -14.18 -8.27
CA CYS A 88 30.41 -12.94 -8.06
C CYS A 88 30.66 -12.00 -9.25
N LEU A 89 29.59 -11.52 -9.86
CA LEU A 89 29.66 -10.56 -10.97
C LEU A 89 29.62 -9.11 -10.46
N ALA A 90 28.74 -8.86 -9.50
CA ALA A 90 28.45 -7.53 -9.00
C ALA A 90 27.71 -7.59 -7.65
N ILE A 91 27.97 -6.62 -6.79
CA ILE A 91 27.23 -6.32 -5.56
C ILE A 91 26.93 -4.83 -5.62
N HIS A 92 25.65 -4.50 -5.77
CA HIS A 92 25.17 -3.12 -5.85
C HIS A 92 24.02 -2.87 -4.89
N ASP A 93 23.84 -1.60 -4.54
CA ASP A 93 22.61 -1.10 -3.95
C ASP A 93 21.61 -0.89 -5.07
N THR A 94 20.44 -1.47 -4.90
CA THR A 94 19.32 -1.31 -5.80
C THR A 94 18.21 -0.72 -4.97
N ASP A 95 17.68 0.42 -5.40
CA ASP A 95 16.55 1.10 -4.78
C ASP A 95 15.23 0.35 -5.08
N ASP A 96 15.28 -0.98 -5.04
CA ASP A 96 14.21 -1.96 -5.32
C ASP A 96 13.65 -2.55 -4.01
N GLY A 97 13.80 -1.82 -2.91
CA GLY A 97 13.22 -2.18 -1.63
C GLY A 97 11.70 -2.29 -1.73
N ARG A 98 11.09 -3.04 -0.80
CA ARG A 98 9.62 -3.01 -0.65
C ARG A 98 9.20 -1.54 -0.56
N TRP A 99 8.21 -1.14 -1.35
CA TRP A 99 7.70 0.24 -1.51
C TRP A 99 8.40 1.13 -2.55
N SER A 100 9.41 0.62 -3.28
CA SER A 100 9.94 1.34 -4.44
C SER A 100 8.96 1.32 -5.62
N VAL A 101 8.86 2.45 -6.33
CA VAL A 101 8.11 2.55 -7.59
C VAL A 101 8.72 1.65 -8.69
N ALA A 102 10.00 1.27 -8.53
CA ALA A 102 10.71 0.35 -9.41
C ALA A 102 10.58 -1.13 -9.00
N ASP A 103 9.87 -1.47 -7.92
CA ASP A 103 9.74 -2.86 -7.46
C ASP A 103 9.08 -3.72 -8.56
N PRO A 104 9.77 -4.76 -9.08
CA PRO A 104 9.23 -5.63 -10.12
C PRO A 104 8.05 -6.49 -9.64
N ARG A 105 7.70 -6.46 -8.34
CA ARG A 105 6.49 -7.07 -7.76
C ARG A 105 5.25 -6.16 -7.87
N MET A 106 5.35 -5.00 -8.51
CA MET A 106 4.21 -4.13 -8.77
C MET A 106 3.11 -4.88 -9.55
N PRO A 107 1.82 -4.66 -9.23
CA PRO A 107 0.71 -5.24 -9.99
C PRO A 107 0.80 -4.84 -11.47
N GLU A 108 0.26 -5.69 -12.35
CA GLU A 108 0.20 -5.38 -13.77
C GLU A 108 -0.52 -4.03 -14.01
N PRO A 109 -0.25 -3.27 -15.09
CA PRO A 109 -0.82 -1.95 -15.31
C PRO A 109 -2.36 -1.87 -15.26
N ASN A 110 -3.03 -3.00 -15.49
CA ASN A 110 -4.49 -3.12 -15.47
C ASN A 110 -5.03 -3.75 -14.17
N GLU A 111 -4.17 -4.13 -13.23
CA GLU A 111 -4.57 -4.61 -11.93
C GLU A 111 -4.85 -3.44 -10.98
N LYS A 112 -5.85 -3.61 -10.11
CA LYS A 112 -6.21 -2.58 -9.14
C LYS A 112 -5.15 -2.51 -8.05
N LEU A 113 -4.37 -1.44 -8.03
CA LEU A 113 -3.50 -1.08 -6.91
C LEU A 113 -4.26 -0.23 -5.88
N THR A 114 -4.22 -0.64 -4.62
CA THR A 114 -4.66 0.21 -3.50
C THR A 114 -3.41 0.78 -2.83
N CYS A 115 -3.14 2.06 -3.04
CA CYS A 115 -2.02 2.73 -2.40
C CYS A 115 -2.36 3.06 -0.94
N VAL A 116 -1.41 2.81 -0.04
CA VAL A 116 -1.41 3.32 1.33
C VAL A 116 -0.33 4.39 1.41
N ILE A 117 -0.70 5.57 1.91
CA ILE A 117 0.24 6.67 2.13
C ILE A 117 0.49 6.74 3.62
N GLU A 118 1.75 6.61 4.04
CA GLU A 118 2.18 6.97 5.39
C GLU A 118 2.55 8.45 5.41
N SER A 119 1.84 9.23 6.23
CA SER A 119 2.12 10.64 6.46
C SER A 119 3.29 10.80 7.45
N LEU A 120 3.93 11.98 7.46
CA LEU A 120 5.05 12.30 8.35
C LEU A 120 4.69 12.23 9.84
N ASP A 121 3.40 12.26 10.17
CA ASP A 121 2.87 12.09 11.52
C ASP A 121 2.63 10.62 11.91
N GLY A 122 3.00 9.67 11.05
CA GLY A 122 2.80 8.23 11.24
C GLY A 122 1.37 7.77 10.99
N THR A 123 0.49 8.62 10.45
CA THR A 123 -0.87 8.22 10.08
C THR A 123 -0.91 7.60 8.70
N TRP A 124 -1.79 6.61 8.51
CA TRP A 124 -1.93 5.89 7.26
C TRP A 124 -3.21 6.31 6.55
N HIS A 125 -3.08 6.62 5.26
CA HIS A 125 -4.20 7.03 4.41
C HIS A 125 -4.42 6.02 3.29
N ARG A 126 -5.67 5.58 3.14
CA ARG A 126 -6.13 4.83 1.97
C ARG A 126 -7.56 5.24 1.59
N PRO A 127 -7.98 5.02 0.34
CA PRO A 127 -9.40 5.14 -0.02
C PRO A 127 -10.27 4.18 0.81
N PHE A 128 -11.49 4.61 1.15
CA PHE A 128 -12.49 3.74 1.75
C PHE A 128 -12.96 2.68 0.75
N THR A 129 -13.11 1.44 1.24
CA THR A 129 -13.75 0.34 0.53
C THR A 129 -15.24 0.60 0.33
N THR A 130 -15.87 -0.17 -0.55
CA THR A 130 -17.30 -0.05 -0.82
C THR A 130 -18.15 -0.48 0.39
N LEU A 131 -17.69 -1.47 1.17
CA LEU A 131 -18.33 -1.86 2.43
C LEU A 131 -18.28 -0.72 3.46
N GLU A 132 -17.12 -0.07 3.64
CA GLU A 132 -16.99 1.05 4.57
C GLU A 132 -17.88 2.24 4.18
N LEU A 133 -17.99 2.54 2.89
CA LEU A 133 -18.93 3.58 2.43
C LEU A 133 -20.39 3.20 2.74
N ALA A 134 -20.76 1.92 2.58
CA ALA A 134 -22.10 1.46 2.91
C ALA A 134 -22.38 1.56 4.42
N ALA A 135 -21.39 1.20 5.25
CA ALA A 135 -21.49 1.31 6.71
C ALA A 135 -21.59 2.77 7.16
N LEU A 136 -20.80 3.68 6.57
CA LEU A 136 -20.90 5.12 6.83
C LEU A 136 -22.29 5.68 6.49
N GLN A 137 -22.94 5.12 5.47
CA GLN A 137 -24.32 5.46 5.09
C GLN A 137 -25.37 4.69 5.89
N SER A 138 -25.00 3.97 6.94
CA SER A 138 -25.91 3.17 7.78
C SER A 138 -26.71 2.13 6.99
N LEU A 139 -26.18 1.64 5.86
CA LEU A 139 -26.83 0.61 5.05
C LEU A 139 -26.57 -0.81 5.57
N VAL A 140 -25.48 -0.99 6.31
CA VAL A 140 -25.01 -2.28 6.83
C VAL A 140 -24.10 -2.01 8.03
N GLU A 141 -24.03 -2.92 9.00
CA GLU A 141 -23.04 -2.83 10.06
C GLU A 141 -21.65 -3.26 9.56
N PRO A 142 -20.54 -2.73 10.11
CA PRO A 142 -19.19 -3.04 9.62
C PRO A 142 -18.83 -4.53 9.62
N GLU A 143 -19.36 -5.31 10.56
CA GLU A 143 -19.11 -6.76 10.64
C GLU A 143 -20.11 -7.62 9.85
N GLU A 144 -21.09 -7.01 9.19
CA GLU A 144 -22.13 -7.72 8.46
C GLU A 144 -21.75 -8.03 7.01
N TRP A 145 -22.39 -9.06 6.47
CA TRP A 145 -22.23 -9.43 5.07
C TRP A 145 -23.10 -8.55 4.18
N LEU A 146 -22.45 -7.86 3.22
CA LEU A 146 -23.13 -7.02 2.22
C LEU A 146 -23.02 -7.66 0.82
N GLU A 147 -24.15 -8.03 0.24
CA GLU A 147 -24.25 -8.48 -1.14
C GLU A 147 -24.87 -7.39 -2.03
N LEU A 148 -24.19 -7.05 -3.13
CA LEU A 148 -24.60 -5.99 -4.04
C LEU A 148 -24.85 -6.54 -5.44
N ASP A 149 -25.97 -6.16 -6.04
CA ASP A 149 -26.31 -6.57 -7.41
C ASP A 149 -25.50 -5.80 -8.47
N GLY A 150 -24.95 -6.54 -9.44
CA GLY A 150 -24.13 -6.05 -10.54
C GLY A 150 -22.66 -6.47 -10.47
N LEU A 151 -21.81 -5.85 -11.28
CA LEU A 151 -20.35 -6.13 -11.34
C LEU A 151 -19.49 -4.85 -11.27
N SER A 152 -20.11 -3.66 -11.24
CA SER A 152 -19.40 -2.38 -11.30
C SER A 152 -19.31 -1.75 -9.92
N ASP A 153 -18.10 -1.78 -9.35
CA ASP A 153 -17.78 -1.13 -8.09
C ASP A 153 -18.03 0.39 -8.11
N GLN A 154 -17.72 1.05 -9.23
CA GLN A 154 -18.02 2.47 -9.40
C GLN A 154 -19.53 2.75 -9.27
N ALA A 155 -20.36 1.93 -9.93
CA ALA A 155 -21.81 2.11 -9.88
C ALA A 155 -22.38 1.84 -8.49
N TRP A 156 -21.79 0.91 -7.73
CA TRP A 156 -22.17 0.68 -6.33
C TRP A 156 -21.85 1.88 -5.46
N ARG A 157 -20.61 2.40 -5.54
CA ARG A 157 -20.16 3.54 -4.76
C ARG A 157 -20.98 4.79 -5.03
N GLU A 158 -21.33 5.04 -6.30
CA GLU A 158 -22.21 6.15 -6.68
C GLU A 158 -23.60 6.01 -6.04
N ARG A 159 -24.21 4.82 -6.12
CA ARG A 159 -25.52 4.55 -5.50
C ARG A 159 -25.50 4.72 -3.98
N ILE A 160 -24.48 4.18 -3.32
CA ILE A 160 -24.27 4.31 -1.88
C ILE A 160 -24.08 5.78 -1.49
N GLY A 161 -23.22 6.51 -2.23
CA GLY A 161 -22.97 7.93 -1.97
C GLY A 161 -24.20 8.82 -2.16
N ASN A 162 -25.08 8.48 -3.11
CA ASN A 162 -26.30 9.23 -3.38
C ASN A 162 -27.50 8.81 -2.50
N ALA A 163 -27.37 7.74 -1.70
CA ALA A 163 -28.44 7.28 -0.83
C ALA A 163 -28.65 8.23 0.36
N VAL A 164 -29.89 8.30 0.85
CA VAL A 164 -30.19 8.88 2.16
C VAL A 164 -29.92 7.80 3.21
N PRO A 165 -29.10 8.08 4.26
CA PRO A 165 -28.83 7.10 5.30
C PRO A 165 -30.14 6.58 5.94
N PRO A 166 -30.34 5.25 6.09
CA PRO A 166 -31.55 4.69 6.68
C PRO A 166 -31.87 5.23 8.07
N ALA A 167 -30.86 5.40 8.92
CA ALA A 167 -31.04 5.98 10.26
C ALA A 167 -31.59 7.42 10.20
N ALA A 168 -31.14 8.23 9.24
CA ALA A 168 -31.66 9.58 9.02
C ALA A 168 -33.09 9.54 8.44
N ALA A 169 -33.34 8.64 7.49
CA ALA A 169 -34.67 8.45 6.91
C ALA A 169 -35.69 8.01 7.98
N GLU A 170 -35.30 7.11 8.90
CA GLU A 170 -36.14 6.68 10.01
C GLU A 170 -36.48 7.84 10.95
N ALA A 171 -35.50 8.65 11.35
CA ALA A 171 -35.73 9.80 12.21
C ALA A 171 -36.70 10.81 11.56
N ILE A 172 -36.55 11.07 10.26
CA ILE A 172 -37.47 11.92 9.50
C ILE A 172 -38.88 11.29 9.48
N ALA A 173 -38.97 9.99 9.19
CA ALA A 173 -40.24 9.27 9.11
C ALA A 173 -40.97 9.24 10.47
N GLN A 174 -40.26 9.12 11.59
CA GLN A 174 -40.84 9.17 12.93
C GLN A 174 -41.49 10.54 13.22
N VAL A 175 -40.84 11.64 12.85
CA VAL A 175 -41.40 12.99 13.00
C VAL A 175 -42.64 13.17 12.11
N ILE A 176 -42.57 12.71 10.86
CA ILE A 176 -43.71 12.75 9.92
C ILE A 176 -44.87 11.93 10.49
N GLY A 177 -44.62 10.69 10.92
CA GLY A 177 -45.63 9.79 11.47
C GLY A 177 -46.31 10.36 12.71
N THR A 178 -45.52 10.89 13.65
CA THR A 178 -46.04 11.58 14.85
C THR A 178 -46.94 12.75 14.46
N THR A 179 -46.53 13.55 13.49
CA THR A 179 -47.30 14.71 13.01
C THR A 179 -48.63 14.28 12.38
N LEU A 180 -48.60 13.23 11.55
CA LEU A 180 -49.82 12.71 10.90
C LEU A 180 -50.82 12.16 11.94
N LEU A 181 -50.34 11.42 12.94
CA LEU A 181 -51.18 10.87 14.01
C LEU A 181 -51.80 11.96 14.88
N LEU A 182 -51.05 13.02 15.21
CA LEU A 182 -51.56 14.17 15.94
C LEU A 182 -52.63 14.92 15.14
N ALA A 183 -52.38 15.15 13.86
CA ALA A 183 -53.36 15.80 12.98
C ALA A 183 -54.65 14.98 12.87
N GLU A 184 -54.56 13.65 12.78
CA GLU A 184 -55.73 12.76 12.79
C GLU A 184 -56.51 12.82 14.10
N ALA A 185 -55.81 12.94 15.24
CA ALA A 185 -56.44 13.11 16.55
C ALA A 185 -57.06 14.51 16.76
N GLY A 186 -56.92 15.43 15.81
CA GLY A 186 -57.42 16.81 15.89
C GLY A 186 -56.49 17.77 16.63
N GLU A 187 -55.28 17.34 16.97
CA GLU A 187 -54.27 18.20 17.60
C GLU A 187 -53.63 19.11 16.55
N THR A 188 -53.59 20.41 16.84
CA THR A 188 -53.12 21.44 15.88
C THR A 188 -51.74 22.01 16.21
N PHE A 189 -51.25 21.82 17.43
CA PHE A 189 -49.90 22.20 17.85
C PHE A 189 -49.38 21.23 18.91
N LEU A 190 -48.07 21.01 18.92
CA LEU A 190 -47.39 20.20 19.93
C LEU A 190 -46.30 21.05 20.60
N LEU A 191 -46.34 21.11 21.93
CA LEU A 191 -45.20 21.58 22.72
C LEU A 191 -44.43 20.35 23.19
N SER A 192 -43.19 20.22 22.72
CA SER A 192 -42.32 19.08 23.04
C SER A 192 -41.00 19.57 23.61
N ASN A 193 -40.44 18.80 24.54
CA ASN A 193 -39.07 18.97 25.02
C ASN A 193 -38.05 18.14 24.22
N MET A 194 -38.49 17.46 23.14
CA MET A 194 -37.58 16.72 22.28
C MET A 194 -36.54 17.68 21.69
N PRO A 195 -35.25 17.33 21.76
CA PRO A 195 -34.18 18.19 21.25
C PRO A 195 -34.33 18.38 19.74
N VAL A 196 -34.04 19.60 19.27
CA VAL A 196 -33.94 19.87 17.83
C VAL A 196 -32.83 19.00 17.26
N TRP A 197 -33.14 18.21 16.23
CA TRP A 197 -32.25 17.20 15.65
C TRP A 197 -31.09 17.79 14.83
N VAL A 198 -31.16 19.08 14.47
CA VAL A 198 -30.02 19.85 13.95
C VAL A 198 -29.68 20.96 14.93
N GLN A 199 -28.65 20.75 15.75
CA GLN A 199 -28.10 21.79 16.62
C GLN A 199 -26.74 22.22 16.11
N SER A 200 -26.45 23.52 16.20
CA SER A 200 -25.08 23.99 16.00
C SER A 200 -24.15 23.23 16.94
N VAL A 201 -23.07 22.65 16.41
CA VAL A 201 -22.12 21.82 17.16
C VAL A 201 -21.62 22.51 18.44
N ALA A 202 -21.38 23.82 18.36
CA ALA A 202 -21.00 24.64 19.52
C ALA A 202 -22.06 24.66 20.64
N ILE A 203 -23.35 24.64 20.29
CA ILE A 203 -24.46 24.60 21.24
C ILE A 203 -24.60 23.18 21.83
N ALA A 204 -24.52 22.14 20.99
CA ALA A 204 -24.59 20.74 21.43
C ALA A 204 -23.50 20.40 22.48
N LEU A 205 -22.27 20.86 22.25
CA LEU A 205 -21.15 20.69 23.19
C LEU A 205 -21.36 21.43 24.53
N SER A 206 -22.05 22.56 24.52
CA SER A 206 -22.36 23.32 25.74
C SER A 206 -23.42 22.66 26.62
N VAL A 207 -24.39 21.96 26.00
CA VAL A 207 -25.47 21.25 26.70
C VAL A 207 -24.99 19.92 27.28
N ALA A 208 -24.18 19.15 26.53
CA ALA A 208 -23.61 17.89 27.01
C ALA A 208 -22.75 18.08 28.28
N LYS A 209 -22.11 19.24 28.42
CA LYS A 209 -21.29 19.58 29.60
C LYS A 209 -22.13 19.82 30.87
N GLN A 210 -23.40 20.20 30.73
CA GLN A 210 -24.30 20.44 31.86
C GLN A 210 -25.02 19.18 32.36
N GLN A 211 -25.10 18.12 31.55
CA GLN A 211 -25.75 16.86 31.97
C GLN A 211 -24.84 15.93 32.77
N ASN A 212 -23.52 16.21 32.82
CA ASN A 212 -22.52 15.45 33.59
C ASN A 212 -22.06 16.20 34.86
N GLN A 213 -22.92 17.06 35.44
CA GLN A 213 -22.71 17.68 36.75
C GLN A 213 -23.86 17.38 37.70
#